data_AF-A0A1F6X023-F1
#
_entry.id   AF-A0A1F6X023-F1
#
_cell.length_a   1.000
_cell.length_b   1.000
_cell.length_c   1.000
_cell.angle_alpha   90.00
_cell.angle_beta   90.00
_cell.angle_gamma   90.00
#
_symmetry.space_group_name_H-M   'P 1'
#
loop_
_entity.id
_entity.type
_entity.pdbx_description
1 polymer ?
#
loop_
_entity_poly.entity_id
_entity_poly.type
_entity_poly.pdbx_seq_one_letter_code
_entity_poly.pdbx_strand_id
1 'polypeptide(L)' 'MKYAIKDINLAKAGMTRIEWAKRDMPVLAGIASNFKKSKPFKNITIGACLHVTAETANLLK' A
#
# COMPACT_ATOMS: atom_id res chain seq x y z
N MET A 1 -17.09 4.53 -2.81
CA MET A 1 -16.02 4.82 -1.84
C MET A 1 -15.94 6.32 -1.64
N LYS A 2 -15.89 6.80 -0.39
CA LYS A 2 -15.66 8.22 -0.07
C LYS A 2 -14.18 8.41 0.27
N TYR A 3 -13.50 9.32 -0.41
CA TYR A 3 -12.13 9.73 -0.10
C TYR A 3 -12.01 11.24 -0.27
N ALA A 4 -11.10 11.86 0.48
CA ALA A 4 -10.74 13.25 0.35
C ALA A 4 -9.26 13.33 0.00
N ILE A 5 -8.97 13.67 -1.25
CA ILE A 5 -7.60 13.82 -1.78
C ILE A 5 -7.54 15.10 -2.61
N LYS A 6 -6.34 15.63 -2.81
CA LYS A 6 -6.13 16.89 -3.54
C LYS A 6 -6.42 16.77 -5.04
N ASP A 7 -5.90 15.74 -5.70
CA ASP A 7 -6.05 15.53 -7.15
C ASP A 7 -5.95 14.03 -7.50
N ILE A 8 -6.98 13.49 -8.15
CA ILE A 8 -7.05 12.09 -8.55
C ILE A 8 -6.21 11.80 -9.81
N ASN A 9 -5.93 12.80 -10.65
CA ASN A 9 -5.23 12.61 -11.91
C ASN A 9 -3.75 12.25 -11.71
N LEU A 10 -3.21 12.50 -10.52
CA LEU A 10 -1.85 12.12 -10.15
C LEU A 10 -1.66 10.61 -9.92
N ALA A 11 -2.73 9.81 -9.95
CA ALA A 11 -2.69 8.38 -9.65
C ALA A 11 -1.66 7.62 -10.51
N LYS A 12 -1.56 7.92 -11.81
CA LYS A 12 -0.61 7.26 -12.72
C LYS A 12 0.84 7.54 -12.32
N ALA A 13 1.18 8.80 -12.04
CA ALA A 13 2.52 9.19 -11.60
C ALA A 13 2.83 8.64 -10.19
N GLY A 14 1.83 8.62 -9.31
CA GLY A 14 1.92 8.00 -7.98
C GLY A 14 2.25 6.52 -8.08
N MET A 15 1.58 5.78 -8.97
CA MET A 15 1.85 4.36 -9.21
C MET A 15 3.31 4.09 -9.59
N THR A 16 3.89 4.92 -10.46
CA THR A 16 5.31 4.81 -10.83
C THR A 16 6.23 4.96 -9.61
N ARG A 17 5.94 5.91 -8.71
CA ARG A 17 6.72 6.11 -7.48
C ARG A 17 6.56 4.93 -6.51
N ILE A 18 5.35 4.41 -6.38
CA ILE A 18 5.06 3.24 -5.53
C ILE A 18 5.85 2.01 -6.02
N GLU A 19 5.83 1.73 -7.32
CA GLU A 19 6.59 0.59 -7.88
C GLU A 19 8.11 0.80 -7.82
N TRP A 20 8.59 2.05 -7.86
CA TRP A 20 9.99 2.34 -7.65
C TRP A 20 10.40 2.04 -6.20
N ALA A 21 9.68 2.60 -5.22
CA ALA A 21 9.94 2.38 -3.79
C ALA A 21 9.85 0.90 -3.40
N LYS A 22 8.94 0.14 -4.02
CA LYS A 22 8.77 -1.30 -3.78
C LYS A 22 10.05 -2.11 -3.98
N ARG A 23 10.93 -1.68 -4.90
CA ARG A 23 12.17 -2.39 -5.23
C ARG A 23 13.12 -2.47 -4.03
N ASP A 24 13.06 -1.46 -3.16
CA ASP A 24 13.88 -1.37 -1.95
C ASP A 24 13.15 -1.87 -0.70
N MET A 25 11.97 -2.49 -0.85
CA MET A 25 11.15 -3.04 0.25
C MET A 25 10.94 -4.57 0.14
N PRO A 26 12.01 -5.38 -0.01
CA PRO A 26 11.90 -6.81 -0.27
C PRO A 26 11.21 -7.59 0.86
N VAL A 27 11.36 -7.13 2.11
CA VAL A 27 10.74 -7.76 3.29
C VAL A 27 9.21 -7.69 3.21
N LEU A 28 8.66 -6.51 2.87
CA LEU A 28 7.21 -6.36 2.70
C LEU A 28 6.69 -7.22 1.54
N ALA A 29 7.45 -7.34 0.44
CA ALA A 29 7.09 -8.22 -0.66
C ALA A 29 6.99 -9.70 -0.23
N GLY A 30 7.94 -10.16 0.60
CA GLY A 30 7.92 -11.50 1.17
C GLY A 30 6.70 -11.74 2.09
N ILE A 31 6.43 -10.81 3.01
CA ILE A 31 5.27 -10.87 3.91
C ILE A 31 3.98 -10.88 3.10
N ALA A 32 3.82 -9.99 2.12
CA ALA A 32 2.64 -9.93 1.28
C ALA A 32 2.39 -11.24 0.51
N SER A 33 3.45 -11.88 -0.01
CA SER A 33 3.34 -13.18 -0.69
C SER A 33 2.79 -14.27 0.24
N ASN A 34 3.29 -14.32 1.48
CA ASN A 34 2.82 -15.26 2.50
C ASN A 34 1.38 -14.95 2.93
N PHE A 35 1.06 -13.68 3.16
CA PHE A 35 -0.23 -13.23 3.68
C PHE A 35 -1.35 -13.32 2.63
N LYS A 36 -1.04 -13.29 1.34
CA LYS A 36 -2.01 -13.60 0.28
C LYS A 36 -2.57 -15.02 0.39
N LYS A 37 -1.76 -15.98 0.89
CA LYS A 37 -2.16 -17.37 1.11
C LYS A 37 -2.91 -17.53 2.43
N SER A 38 -2.33 -17.05 3.53
CA SER A 38 -2.89 -17.26 4.88
C SER A 38 -4.05 -16.32 5.22
N LYS A 39 -4.16 -15.17 4.55
CA LYS A 39 -5.19 -14.13 4.74
C LYS A 39 -5.43 -13.80 6.22
N PRO A 40 -4.38 -13.44 6.99
CA PRO A 40 -4.47 -13.30 8.44
C PRO A 40 -5.40 -12.15 8.88
N PHE A 41 -5.62 -11.18 8.00
CA PHE A 41 -6.46 -10.01 8.27
C PHE A 41 -7.91 -10.16 7.76
N LYS A 42 -8.33 -11.38 7.37
CA LYS A 42 -9.70 -11.61 6.91
C LYS A 42 -10.69 -11.23 8.02
N ASN A 43 -11.69 -10.42 7.67
CA ASN A 43 -12.73 -9.90 8.58
C ASN A 43 -12.23 -8.96 9.68
N ILE A 44 -11.02 -8.41 9.56
CA ILE A 44 -10.49 -7.39 10.48
C ILE A 44 -10.57 -6.03 9.79
N THR A 45 -11.08 -5.02 10.52
CA THR A 45 -11.04 -3.62 10.09
C THR A 45 -9.80 -2.96 10.67
N ILE A 46 -8.95 -2.42 9.80
CA ILE A 46 -7.69 -1.76 10.19
C ILE A 46 -7.84 -0.25 9.98
N GLY A 47 -7.68 0.52 11.05
CA GLY A 47 -7.48 1.97 10.98
C GLY A 47 -6.00 2.31 11.00
N ALA A 48 -5.56 3.25 10.17
CA ALA A 48 -4.17 3.69 10.11
C ALA A 48 -4.09 5.22 10.14
N CYS A 49 -3.25 5.76 11.02
CA CYS A 49 -2.85 7.17 11.04
C CYS A 49 -1.34 7.23 10.85
N LEU A 50 -0.92 7.38 9.60
CA LEU A 50 0.48 7.35 9.17
C LEU A 50 0.69 8.42 8.10
N HIS A 51 1.95 8.80 7.86
CA HIS A 51 2.29 9.60 6.69
C HIS A 51 1.96 8.82 5.41
N VAL A 52 1.15 9.43 4.55
CA VAL A 52 0.71 8.81 3.29
C VAL A 52 1.77 9.06 2.21
N THR A 53 2.70 8.11 2.09
CA THR A 53 3.83 8.15 1.14
C THR A 53 3.83 6.93 0.20
N ALA A 54 4.81 6.84 -0.70
CA ALA A 54 4.93 5.72 -1.63
C ALA A 54 5.27 4.39 -0.91
N GLU A 55 6.00 4.47 0.20
CA GLU A 55 6.34 3.37 1.09
C GLU A 55 5.10 2.87 1.84
N THR A 56 4.29 3.77 2.40
CA THR A 56 3.02 3.41 3.06
C THR A 56 2.04 2.76 2.07
N ALA A 57 2.03 3.20 0.81
CA ALA A 57 1.24 2.54 -0.21
C ALA A 57 1.68 1.09 -0.46
N ASN A 58 2.98 0.77 -0.37
CA ASN A 58 3.46 -0.62 -0.46
C ASN A 58 3.12 -1.45 0.79
N LEU A 59 3.03 -0.82 1.96
CA LEU A 59 2.58 -1.48 3.19
C LEU A 59 1.10 -1.88 3.13
N LEU A 60 0.26 -1.05 2.51
CA LEU A 60 -1.20 -1.24 2.46
C LEU A 60 -1.71 -1.98 1.20
N LYS A 61 -0.80 -2.42 0.31
CA LYS A 61 -1.13 -3.01 -1.00
C LYS A 61 -1.58 -4.48 -0.95
#